data_AF-A0AB38NXN7-F1
#
_entry.id   AF-A0AB38NXN7-F1
#
_cell.length_a   1.000
_cell.length_b   1.000
_cell.length_c   1.000
_cell.angle_alpha   90.00
_cell.angle_beta   90.00
_cell.angle_gamma   90.00
#
_symmetry.space_group_name_H-M   'P 1'
#
loop_
_entity.id
_entity.type
_entity.pdbx_description
1 polymer ?
#
loop_
_entity_poly.entity_id
_entity_poly.type
_entity_poly.pdbx_seq_one_letter_code
_entity_poly.pdbx_strand_id
1 'polypeptide(L)'
;QYFERDAALERRFQMVKVDEPDDDTACLMLRGLKSRYAQHHGVHITDEAVRAAVTLSRRYLTGRQLPDKAVDLLDTASARVRMSLDTVPEPLTRMKAQLTALDMEKQALLEDTAMGSPLSGERLAAIEQEESRITRDLGALEARYGEELNLTKQLSECRQDLSRHADIADLQQ
;
A
#
# COMPACT_ATOMS: atom_id res chain seq x y z
N GLN A 1 -10.76 -6.34 36.60
CA GLN A 1 -10.31 -7.23 37.69
C GLN A 1 -9.37 -6.42 38.56
N TYR A 2 -9.76 -6.12 39.79
CA TYR A 2 -8.88 -5.48 40.77
C TYR A 2 -8.33 -6.58 41.67
N PHE A 3 -7.03 -6.57 41.93
CA PHE A 3 -6.49 -7.31 43.06
C PHE A 3 -7.06 -6.67 44.31
N GLU A 4 -7.84 -7.40 45.10
CA GLU A 4 -8.11 -6.98 46.48
C GLU A 4 -6.77 -6.85 47.20
N ARG A 5 -6.66 -5.86 48.09
CA ARG A 5 -5.44 -5.61 48.86
C ARG A 5 -5.22 -6.74 49.86
N ASP A 6 -4.59 -7.81 49.39
CA ASP A 6 -4.11 -8.90 50.22
C ASP A 6 -2.76 -8.51 50.83
N ALA A 7 -2.72 -8.43 52.15
CA ALA A 7 -1.52 -8.11 52.92
C ALA A 7 -0.37 -9.11 52.72
N ALA A 8 -0.64 -10.34 52.28
CA ALA A 8 0.39 -11.31 51.91
C ALA A 8 1.04 -10.97 50.56
N LEU A 9 0.26 -10.44 49.59
CA LEU A 9 0.76 -10.02 48.29
C LEU A 9 1.58 -8.73 48.39
N GLU A 10 1.13 -7.73 49.14
CA GLU A 10 1.87 -6.47 49.32
C GLU A 10 3.25 -6.67 49.97
N ARG A 11 3.45 -7.75 50.74
CA ARG A 11 4.75 -8.10 51.33
C ARG A 11 5.68 -8.83 50.37
N ARG A 12 5.16 -9.45 49.30
CA ARG A 12 5.95 -10.24 48.33
C ARG A 12 6.13 -9.57 46.99
N PHE A 13 5.24 -8.64 46.64
CA PHE A 13 5.24 -7.95 45.36
C PHE A 13 5.42 -6.45 45.58
N GLN A 14 6.45 -5.89 44.96
CA GLN A 14 6.61 -4.45 44.82
C GLN A 14 5.87 -3.98 43.57
N MET A 15 4.92 -3.05 43.72
CA MET A 15 4.26 -2.44 42.56
C MET A 15 5.26 -1.55 41.82
N VAL A 16 5.51 -1.88 40.54
CA VAL A 16 6.23 -1.03 39.60
C VAL A 16 5.22 -0.43 38.65
N LYS A 17 4.95 0.88 38.80
CA LYS A 17 4.02 1.60 37.92
C LYS A 17 4.72 1.90 36.60
N VAL A 18 4.10 1.53 35.49
CA VAL A 18 4.55 1.87 34.14
C VAL A 18 3.48 2.74 33.51
N ASP A 19 3.80 4.01 33.27
CA ASP A 19 2.90 4.97 32.67
C ASP A 19 2.99 4.95 31.14
N GLU A 20 1.93 5.41 30.46
CA GLU A 20 1.94 5.59 29.00
C GLU A 20 3.05 6.59 28.61
N PRO A 21 3.90 6.28 27.62
CA PRO A 21 4.94 7.20 27.16
C PRO A 21 4.35 8.46 26.54
N ASP A 22 5.10 9.55 26.60
CA ASP A 22 4.85 10.73 25.79
C ASP A 22 5.16 10.48 24.30
N ASP A 23 4.86 11.46 23.46
CA ASP A 23 4.98 11.32 22.01
C ASP A 23 6.45 11.13 21.56
N ASP A 24 7.39 11.83 22.20
CA ASP A 24 8.82 11.73 21.88
C ASP A 24 9.38 10.36 22.27
N THR A 25 9.02 9.87 23.45
CA THR A 25 9.40 8.55 23.95
C THR A 25 8.79 7.46 23.08
N ALA A 26 7.51 7.57 22.71
CA ALA A 26 6.88 6.63 21.79
C ALA A 26 7.54 6.65 20.41
N CYS A 27 7.88 7.83 19.87
CA CYS A 27 8.63 7.94 18.62
C CYS A 27 9.99 7.23 18.71
N LEU A 28 10.73 7.41 19.81
CA LEU A 28 12.01 6.73 20.04
C LEU A 28 11.84 5.20 20.08
N MET A 29 10.82 4.71 20.80
CA MET A 29 10.48 3.28 20.85
C MET A 29 10.19 2.73 19.45
N LEU A 30 9.35 3.41 18.66
CA LEU A 30 9.03 2.99 17.29
C LEU A 30 10.25 3.04 16.36
N ARG A 31 11.16 4.01 16.50
CA ARG A 31 12.43 4.03 15.76
C ARG A 31 13.29 2.79 16.03
N GLY A 32 13.29 2.30 17.27
CA GLY A 32 13.97 1.04 17.62
C GLY A 32 13.34 -0.19 16.96
N LEU A 33 12.04 -0.16 16.69
CA LEU A 33 11.30 -1.25 16.03
C LEU A 33 11.24 -1.12 14.51
N LYS A 34 11.47 0.08 13.98
CA LYS A 34 11.29 0.46 12.57
C LYS A 34 11.97 -0.51 11.61
N SER A 35 13.23 -0.88 11.85
CA SER A 35 14.00 -1.77 10.96
C SER A 35 13.36 -3.15 10.85
N ARG A 36 12.86 -3.69 11.95
CA ARG A 36 12.20 -5.00 12.00
C ARG A 36 10.88 -5.00 11.22
N TYR A 37 10.05 -3.97 11.38
CA TYR A 37 8.79 -3.85 10.62
C TYR A 37 9.04 -3.60 9.14
N ALA A 38 10.00 -2.73 8.81
CA ALA A 38 10.42 -2.47 7.45
C ALA A 38 10.90 -3.77 6.76
N GLN A 39 11.68 -4.61 7.46
CA GLN A 39 12.12 -5.90 6.94
C GLN A 39 10.96 -6.89 6.80
N HIS A 40 10.12 -7.04 7.83
CA HIS A 40 8.98 -7.96 7.82
C HIS A 40 8.02 -7.71 6.66
N HIS A 41 7.67 -6.46 6.42
CA HIS A 41 6.83 -6.07 5.30
C HIS A 41 7.62 -5.85 4.01
N GLY A 42 8.95 -5.86 4.06
CA GLY A 42 9.88 -5.43 3.00
C GLY A 42 9.47 -4.11 2.33
N VAL A 43 9.14 -3.12 3.16
CA VAL A 43 8.84 -1.74 2.74
C VAL A 43 9.83 -0.79 3.41
N HIS A 44 9.96 0.42 2.87
CA HIS A 44 10.71 1.48 3.54
C HIS A 44 9.77 2.31 4.41
N ILE A 45 10.13 2.47 5.67
CA ILE A 45 9.40 3.31 6.63
C ILE A 45 10.19 4.60 6.81
N THR A 46 9.57 5.76 6.57
CA THR A 46 10.22 7.06 6.79
C THR A 46 10.16 7.44 8.28
N ASP A 47 11.03 8.35 8.73
CA ASP A 47 10.91 8.89 10.10
C ASP A 47 9.62 9.72 10.27
N GLU A 48 9.17 10.37 9.20
CA GLU A 48 7.89 11.08 9.17
C GLU A 48 6.71 10.13 9.39
N ALA A 49 6.72 8.94 8.78
CA ALA A 49 5.69 7.92 9.02
C ALA A 49 5.65 7.47 10.48
N VAL A 50 6.79 7.37 11.17
CA VAL A 50 6.83 7.07 12.61
C VAL A 50 6.18 8.18 13.43
N ARG A 51 6.54 9.44 13.18
CA ARG A 51 5.95 10.60 13.87
C ARG A 51 4.45 10.72 13.61
N ALA A 52 4.02 10.49 12.37
CA ALA A 52 2.62 10.48 11.98
C ALA A 52 1.86 9.35 12.69
N ALA A 53 2.43 8.14 12.77
CA ALA A 53 1.80 7.03 13.46
C ALA A 53 1.55 7.34 14.94
N VAL A 54 2.52 7.93 15.64
CA VAL A 54 2.36 8.35 17.04
C VAL A 54 1.30 9.45 17.17
N THR A 55 1.41 10.52 16.40
CA THR A 55 0.53 11.69 16.49
C THR A 55 -0.92 11.34 16.17
N LEU A 56 -1.15 10.60 15.08
CA LEU A 56 -2.49 10.24 14.61
C LEU A 56 -3.12 9.18 15.50
N SER A 57 -2.36 8.17 15.93
CA SER A 57 -2.90 7.16 16.85
C SER A 57 -3.25 7.79 18.20
N ARG A 58 -2.43 8.71 18.72
CA ARG A 58 -2.77 9.46 19.94
C ARG A 58 -4.07 10.23 19.79
N ARG A 59 -4.23 10.97 18.69
CA ARG A 59 -5.40 11.84 18.46
C ARG A 59 -6.70 11.07 18.21
N TYR A 60 -6.65 9.97 17.46
CA TYR A 60 -7.85 9.32 16.93
C TYR A 60 -8.13 7.93 17.51
N LEU A 61 -7.14 7.26 18.13
CA LEU A 61 -7.31 5.96 18.78
C LEU A 61 -7.30 6.13 20.31
N THR A 62 -8.33 6.77 20.85
CA THR A 62 -8.42 7.17 22.27
C THR A 62 -8.66 6.00 23.23
N GLY A 63 -9.18 4.87 22.75
CA GLY A 63 -9.39 3.66 23.55
C GLY A 63 -8.15 2.79 23.75
N ARG A 64 -6.98 3.26 23.31
CA ARG A 64 -5.71 2.51 23.35
C ARG A 64 -4.57 3.43 23.81
N GLN A 65 -3.51 2.83 24.32
CA GLN A 65 -2.34 3.54 24.85
C GLN A 65 -1.15 3.45 23.89
N LEU A 66 -0.32 4.48 23.87
CA LEU A 66 1.02 4.40 23.29
C LEU A 66 1.90 3.42 24.11
N PRO A 67 2.95 2.83 23.50
CA PRO A 67 3.29 2.91 22.09
C PRO A 67 2.47 1.95 21.21
N ASP A 68 1.73 1.02 21.82
CA ASP A 68 1.02 -0.10 21.17
C ASP A 68 0.13 0.34 19.99
N LYS A 69 -0.73 1.34 20.18
CA LYS A 69 -1.59 1.84 19.09
C LYS A 69 -0.82 2.45 17.90
N ALA A 70 0.36 3.01 18.14
CA ALA A 70 1.18 3.57 17.08
C ALA A 70 1.92 2.45 16.32
N VAL A 71 2.35 1.41 17.03
CA VAL A 71 2.93 0.21 16.44
C VAL A 71 1.92 -0.45 15.51
N ASP A 72 0.69 -0.68 15.96
CA ASP A 72 -0.38 -1.28 15.15
C ASP A 72 -0.72 -0.45 13.91
N LEU A 73 -0.78 0.88 14.05
CA LEU A 73 -1.05 1.77 12.93
C LEU A 73 0.08 1.69 11.89
N LEU A 74 1.33 1.68 12.36
CA LEU A 74 2.50 1.57 11.49
C LEU A 74 2.57 0.20 10.79
N ASP A 75 2.25 -0.88 11.51
CA ASP A 75 2.22 -2.24 10.99
C ASP A 75 1.14 -2.40 9.91
N THR A 76 -0.08 -1.93 10.18
CA THR A 76 -1.20 -1.94 9.24
C THR A 76 -0.90 -1.13 7.99
N ALA A 77 -0.30 0.05 8.15
CA ALA A 77 0.11 0.89 7.03
C ALA A 77 1.19 0.19 6.18
N SER A 78 2.16 -0.46 6.83
CA SER A 78 3.22 -1.20 6.15
C SER A 78 2.69 -2.38 5.36
N ALA A 79 1.74 -3.15 5.94
CA ALA A 79 1.05 -4.24 5.25
C ALA A 79 0.28 -3.74 4.02
N ARG A 80 -0.42 -2.59 4.15
CA ARG A 80 -1.15 -1.98 3.05
C ARG A 80 -0.21 -1.57 1.90
N VAL A 81 0.93 -0.97 2.21
CA VAL A 81 1.94 -0.60 1.19
C VAL A 81 2.44 -1.85 0.46
N ARG A 82 2.77 -2.93 1.20
CA ARG A 82 3.17 -4.20 0.58
C ARG A 82 2.11 -4.72 -0.40
N MET A 83 0.84 -4.76 0.04
CA MET A 83 -0.26 -5.20 -0.83
C MET A 83 -0.37 -4.34 -2.10
N SER A 84 -0.21 -3.02 -1.98
CA SER A 84 -0.26 -2.11 -3.13
C SER A 84 0.90 -2.34 -4.10
N LEU A 85 2.09 -2.72 -3.64
CA LEU A 85 3.22 -3.07 -4.51
C LEU A 85 3.00 -4.36 -5.30
N ASP A 86 2.23 -5.30 -4.74
CA ASP A 86 1.94 -6.60 -5.37
C ASP A 86 0.67 -6.55 -6.25
N THR A 87 -0.03 -5.41 -6.31
CA THR A 87 -1.32 -5.27 -7.01
C THR A 87 -1.14 -4.48 -8.31
N VAL A 88 -1.84 -4.92 -9.37
CA VAL A 88 -1.90 -4.17 -10.63
C VAL A 88 -2.55 -2.79 -10.41
N PRO A 89 -1.93 -1.69 -10.86
CA PRO A 89 -2.49 -0.35 -10.76
C PRO A 89 -3.93 -0.25 -11.24
N GLU A 90 -4.78 0.44 -10.48
CA GLU A 90 -6.19 0.66 -10.83
C GLU A 90 -6.40 1.22 -12.25
N PRO A 91 -5.59 2.17 -12.76
CA PRO A 91 -5.75 2.67 -14.12
C PRO A 91 -5.56 1.60 -15.20
N LEU A 92 -4.62 0.66 -15.02
CA LEU A 92 -4.42 -0.47 -15.93
C LEU A 92 -5.63 -1.41 -15.91
N THR A 93 -6.10 -1.76 -14.71
CA THR A 93 -7.28 -2.62 -14.53
C THR A 93 -8.52 -1.99 -15.17
N ARG A 94 -8.72 -0.68 -14.99
CA ARG A 94 -9.83 0.07 -15.57
C ARG A 94 -9.79 0.10 -17.10
N MET A 95 -8.62 0.37 -17.68
CA MET A 95 -8.45 0.39 -19.15
C MET A 95 -8.70 -0.99 -19.77
N LYS A 96 -8.21 -2.07 -19.12
CA LYS A 96 -8.48 -3.44 -19.56
C LYS A 96 -9.99 -3.77 -19.51
N ALA A 97 -10.67 -3.40 -18.42
CA ALA A 97 -12.11 -3.59 -18.31
C ALA A 97 -12.89 -2.80 -19.38
N GLN A 98 -12.45 -1.59 -19.73
CA GLN A 98 -13.05 -0.80 -20.80
C GLN A 98 -12.89 -1.47 -22.17
N LEU A 99 -11.70 -2.00 -22.49
CA LEU A 99 -11.50 -2.77 -23.72
C LEU A 99 -12.40 -4.01 -23.77
N THR A 100 -12.52 -4.75 -22.68
CA THR A 100 -13.43 -5.90 -22.61
C THR A 100 -14.89 -5.50 -22.85
N ALA A 101 -15.33 -4.37 -22.29
CA ALA A 101 -16.69 -3.88 -22.50
C ALA A 101 -16.95 -3.48 -23.96
N LEU A 102 -15.97 -2.82 -24.60
CA LEU A 102 -16.05 -2.42 -26.01
C LEU A 102 -16.06 -3.63 -26.95
N ASP A 103 -15.24 -4.64 -26.68
CA ASP A 103 -15.23 -5.88 -27.48
C ASP A 103 -16.57 -6.62 -27.34
N MET A 104 -17.12 -6.72 -26.12
CA MET A 104 -18.45 -7.30 -25.91
C MET A 104 -19.55 -6.54 -26.69
N GLU A 105 -19.52 -5.21 -26.67
CA GLU A 105 -20.45 -4.38 -27.45
C GLU A 105 -20.27 -4.61 -28.96
N LYS A 106 -19.03 -4.66 -29.43
CA LYS A 106 -18.68 -4.93 -30.83
C LYS A 106 -19.22 -6.29 -31.29
N GLN A 107 -19.00 -7.35 -30.50
CA GLN A 107 -19.50 -8.69 -30.83
C GLN A 107 -21.04 -8.70 -30.90
N ALA A 108 -21.73 -8.08 -29.94
CA ALA A 108 -23.19 -8.01 -29.96
C ALA A 108 -23.73 -7.30 -31.21
N LEU A 109 -23.10 -6.20 -31.63
CA LEU A 109 -23.49 -5.49 -32.86
C LEU A 109 -23.26 -6.32 -34.13
N LEU A 110 -22.17 -7.10 -34.17
CA LEU A 110 -21.87 -8.00 -35.30
C LEU A 110 -22.87 -9.16 -35.36
N GLU A 111 -23.28 -9.71 -34.22
CA GLU A 111 -24.32 -10.75 -34.13
C GLU A 111 -25.70 -10.23 -34.59
N ASP A 112 -26.11 -9.05 -34.13
CA ASP A 112 -27.37 -8.41 -34.56
C ASP A 112 -27.39 -8.17 -36.07
N THR A 113 -26.26 -7.74 -36.61
CA THR A 113 -26.07 -7.55 -38.06
C THR A 113 -26.21 -8.87 -38.81
N ALA A 114 -25.61 -9.96 -38.30
CA ALA A 114 -25.73 -11.29 -38.91
C ALA A 114 -27.16 -11.83 -38.89
N MET A 115 -27.97 -11.41 -37.89
CA MET A 115 -29.39 -11.75 -37.76
C MET A 115 -30.32 -10.85 -38.61
N GLY A 116 -29.77 -9.93 -39.41
CA GLY A 116 -30.53 -9.09 -40.33
C GLY A 116 -30.97 -7.73 -39.77
N SER A 117 -30.48 -7.34 -38.59
CA SER A 117 -30.64 -5.97 -38.07
C SER A 117 -29.77 -4.99 -38.87
N PRO A 118 -30.22 -3.75 -39.13
CA PRO A 118 -29.40 -2.77 -39.84
C PRO A 118 -28.12 -2.44 -39.07
N LEU A 119 -27.00 -2.54 -39.78
CA LEU A 119 -25.64 -2.37 -39.27
C LEU A 119 -25.42 -0.92 -38.79
N SER A 120 -25.13 -0.71 -37.50
CA SER A 120 -24.73 0.60 -36.96
C SER A 120 -23.26 0.89 -37.25
N GLY A 121 -22.93 1.11 -38.53
CA GLY A 121 -21.55 1.34 -38.99
C GLY A 121 -20.84 2.51 -38.29
N GLU A 122 -21.58 3.56 -37.95
CA GLU A 122 -21.04 4.70 -37.18
C GLU A 122 -20.60 4.30 -35.77
N ARG A 123 -21.35 3.41 -35.10
CA ARG A 123 -21.01 2.93 -33.75
C ARG A 123 -19.81 1.99 -33.78
N LEU A 124 -19.77 1.08 -34.75
CA LEU A 124 -18.61 0.20 -34.97
C LEU A 124 -17.33 1.00 -35.21
N ALA A 125 -17.38 2.01 -36.07
CA ALA A 125 -16.23 2.89 -36.31
C ALA A 125 -15.82 3.68 -35.04
N ALA A 126 -16.78 4.13 -34.24
CA ALA A 126 -16.50 4.81 -32.96
C ALA A 126 -15.85 3.85 -31.94
N ILE A 127 -16.32 2.60 -31.84
CA ILE A 127 -15.72 1.57 -30.98
C ILE A 127 -14.29 1.30 -31.40
N GLU A 128 -14.01 1.11 -32.69
CA GLU A 128 -12.66 0.84 -33.19
C GLU A 128 -11.68 2.00 -32.91
N GLN A 129 -12.16 3.25 -33.01
CA GLN A 129 -11.36 4.42 -32.65
C GLN A 129 -11.05 4.46 -31.14
N GLU A 130 -12.04 4.15 -30.30
CA GLU A 130 -11.90 4.11 -28.85
C GLU A 130 -10.96 2.96 -28.41
N GLU A 131 -11.14 1.75 -28.96
CA GLU A 131 -10.25 0.60 -28.74
C GLU A 131 -8.81 0.95 -29.12
N SER A 132 -8.60 1.59 -30.28
CA SER A 132 -7.28 2.01 -30.75
C SER A 132 -6.65 3.05 -29.81
N ARG A 133 -7.43 3.98 -29.27
CA ARG A 133 -6.96 4.95 -28.29
C ARG A 133 -6.56 4.25 -26.98
N ILE A 134 -7.47 3.49 -26.39
CA ILE A 134 -7.24 2.82 -25.11
C ILE A 134 -6.06 1.84 -25.22
N THR A 135 -5.93 1.10 -26.33
CA THR A 135 -4.81 0.17 -26.55
C THR A 135 -3.46 0.88 -26.58
N ARG A 136 -3.36 2.06 -27.21
CA ARG A 136 -2.12 2.85 -27.20
C ARG A 136 -1.78 3.35 -25.80
N ASP A 137 -2.77 3.91 -25.11
CA ASP A 137 -2.58 4.46 -23.77
C ASP A 137 -2.24 3.36 -22.75
N LEU A 138 -2.88 2.19 -22.88
CA LEU A 138 -2.61 1.00 -22.10
C LEU A 138 -1.18 0.52 -22.32
N GLY A 139 -0.72 0.42 -23.57
CA GLY A 139 0.65 0.00 -23.88
C GLY A 139 1.70 0.94 -23.29
N ALA A 140 1.48 2.26 -23.35
CA ALA A 140 2.35 3.24 -22.72
C ALA A 140 2.39 3.09 -21.18
N LEU A 141 1.22 2.88 -20.57
CA LEU A 141 1.12 2.71 -19.13
C LEU A 141 1.70 1.38 -18.64
N GLU A 142 1.53 0.29 -19.40
CA GLU A 142 2.13 -1.01 -19.09
C GLU A 142 3.66 -0.96 -19.18
N ALA A 143 4.22 -0.28 -20.19
CA ALA A 143 5.65 -0.08 -20.32
C ALA A 143 6.22 0.67 -19.10
N ARG A 144 5.62 1.81 -18.75
CA ARG A 144 6.00 2.59 -17.58
C ARG A 144 5.90 1.79 -16.28
N TYR A 145 4.80 1.04 -16.10
CA TYR A 145 4.61 0.20 -14.91
C TYR A 145 5.69 -0.90 -14.83
N GLY A 146 6.07 -1.49 -15.96
CA GLY A 146 7.16 -2.46 -16.03
C GLY A 146 8.52 -1.87 -15.61
N GLU A 147 8.81 -0.63 -16.04
CA GLU A 147 10.01 0.10 -15.61
C GLU A 147 9.99 0.39 -14.10
N GLU A 148 8.89 0.92 -13.58
CA GLU A 148 8.71 1.21 -12.15
C GLU A 148 8.85 -0.07 -11.28
N LEU A 149 8.32 -1.20 -11.74
CA LEU A 149 8.49 -2.51 -11.09
C LEU A 149 9.96 -2.94 -11.04
N ASN A 150 10.70 -2.74 -12.14
CA ASN A 150 12.12 -3.10 -12.20
C ASN A 150 12.94 -2.21 -11.25
N LEU A 151 12.73 -0.90 -11.28
CA LEU A 151 13.38 0.04 -10.37
C LEU A 151 13.08 -0.29 -8.90
N THR A 152 11.82 -0.63 -8.59
CA THR A 152 11.43 -1.01 -7.22
C THR A 152 12.14 -2.28 -6.75
N LYS A 153 12.31 -3.28 -7.62
CA LYS A 153 13.08 -4.49 -7.32
C LYS A 153 14.56 -4.17 -7.06
N GLN A 154 15.18 -3.39 -7.93
CA GLN A 154 16.57 -2.96 -7.77
C GLN A 154 16.79 -2.16 -6.47
N LEU A 155 15.87 -1.25 -6.14
CA LEU A 155 15.89 -0.49 -4.88
C LEU A 155 15.75 -1.41 -3.66
N SER A 156 14.89 -2.44 -3.74
CA SER A 156 14.75 -3.42 -2.66
C SER A 156 16.03 -4.22 -2.46
N GLU A 157 16.69 -4.65 -3.54
CA GLU A 157 17.96 -5.37 -3.49
C GLU A 157 19.07 -4.49 -2.90
N CYS A 158 19.21 -3.24 -3.37
CA CYS A 158 20.22 -2.31 -2.85
C CYS A 158 19.99 -1.96 -1.38
N ARG A 159 18.75 -1.96 -0.90
CA ARG A 159 18.43 -1.73 0.52
C ARG A 159 18.78 -2.92 1.42
N GLN A 160 18.89 -4.12 0.85
CA GLN A 160 19.32 -5.32 1.59
C GLN A 160 20.84 -5.46 1.62
N ASP A 161 21.55 -4.88 0.65
CA ASP A 161 23.00 -4.93 0.54
C ASP A 161 23.65 -3.60 0.98
N LEU A 162 24.25 -3.58 2.17
CA LEU A 162 24.89 -2.38 2.71
C LEU A 162 26.00 -1.81 1.80
N SER A 163 26.63 -2.65 0.97
CA SER A 163 27.67 -2.21 0.04
C SER A 163 27.13 -1.37 -1.13
N ARG A 164 25.83 -1.48 -1.42
CA ARG A 164 25.14 -0.83 -2.53
C ARG A 164 24.29 0.38 -2.10
N HIS A 165 24.45 0.85 -0.85
CA HIS A 165 23.72 2.02 -0.36
C HIS A 165 24.02 3.30 -1.16
N ALA A 166 25.19 3.41 -1.79
CA ALA A 166 25.53 4.52 -2.67
C ALA A 166 24.66 4.57 -3.93
N ASP A 167 24.30 3.39 -4.48
CA ASP A 167 23.50 3.24 -5.71
C ASP A 167 22.03 3.68 -5.52
N ILE A 168 21.57 3.81 -4.27
CA ILE A 168 20.19 4.21 -3.95
C ILE A 168 19.90 5.64 -4.44
N ALA A 169 20.88 6.55 -4.36
CA ALA A 169 20.70 7.93 -4.78
C ALA A 169 20.47 8.06 -6.30
N ASP A 170 21.08 7.16 -7.08
CA ASP A 170 20.96 7.15 -8.53
C ASP A 170 19.63 6.52 -9.00
N LEU A 171 19.11 5.56 -8.24
CA LEU A 171 17.81 4.90 -8.51
C LEU A 171 16.60 5.72 -8.06
N GLN A 172 16.80 6.79 -7.29
CA GLN A 172 15.73 7.68 -6.78
C GLN A 172 15.52 8.95 -7.62
N GLN A 173 16.35 9.19 -8.64
CA GLN A 173 16.20 10.29 -9.61
C GLN A 173 15.27 9.89 -10.75
#